data_AF-A0AAE3DFQ5-F1
#
_entry.id   AF-A0AAE3DFQ5-F1
#
_cell.length_a   1.000
_cell.length_b   1.000
_cell.length_c   1.000
_cell.angle_alpha   90.00
_cell.angle_beta   90.00
_cell.angle_gamma   90.00
#
_symmetry.space_group_name_H-M   'P 1'
#
loop_
_entity.id
_entity.type
_entity.pdbx_description
1 polymer ?
#
loop_
_entity_poly.entity_id
_entity_poly.type
_entity_poly.pdbx_seq_one_letter_code
_entity_poly.pdbx_strand_id
1 'polypeptide(L)'
;MAFFDELTKKAQLVAGAAAEKAKDLAETATEKAKAATDAAKMNMEILSEQREIEKNYRAIGEWFVSEFQGELPDAVKDVVAAVNASKEKIAQLEAAKRKEETQDEEPQEESGDAKTCSVCGTVSDSNFCPHCGAPMGK
;
A
#
# COMPACT_ATOMS: atom_id res chain seq x y z
N MET A 1 -22.28 -43.79 -59.15
CA MET A 1 -21.79 -42.43 -58.79
C MET A 1 -22.69 -41.72 -57.77
N ALA A 2 -24.01 -41.98 -57.70
CA ALA A 2 -24.94 -41.27 -56.80
C ALA A 2 -24.74 -41.46 -55.27
N PHE A 3 -24.16 -42.58 -54.82
CA PHE A 3 -23.98 -42.86 -53.39
C PHE A 3 -22.98 -41.93 -52.69
N PHE A 4 -21.88 -41.59 -53.38
CA PHE A 4 -20.86 -40.69 -52.84
C PHE A 4 -21.34 -39.22 -52.77
N ASP A 5 -22.19 -38.80 -53.69
CA ASP A 5 -22.79 -37.45 -53.66
C ASP A 5 -23.76 -37.30 -52.48
N GLU A 6 -24.52 -38.34 -52.13
CA GLU A 6 -25.44 -38.31 -50.99
C GLU A 6 -24.68 -38.29 -49.65
N LEU A 7 -23.59 -39.06 -49.55
CA LEU A 7 -22.67 -39.03 -48.41
C LEU A 7 -22.00 -37.65 -48.25
N THR A 8 -21.56 -37.04 -49.36
CA THR A 8 -20.93 -35.72 -49.35
C THR A 8 -21.92 -34.63 -48.91
N LYS A 9 -23.17 -34.67 -49.39
CA LYS A 9 -24.22 -33.74 -48.95
C LYS A 9 -24.56 -33.89 -47.47
N LYS A 10 -24.64 -35.12 -46.95
CA LYS A 10 -24.86 -35.36 -45.52
C LYS A 10 -23.69 -34.86 -44.69
N ALA A 11 -22.45 -35.09 -45.13
CA ALA A 11 -21.26 -34.58 -44.46
C ALA A 11 -21.22 -33.04 -44.43
N GLN A 12 -21.57 -32.37 -45.53
CA GLN A 12 -21.65 -30.91 -45.60
C GLN A 12 -22.72 -30.32 -44.68
N LEU A 13 -23.89 -30.97 -44.56
CA LEU A 13 -24.94 -30.54 -43.63
C LEU A 13 -24.52 -30.70 -42.17
N VAL A 14 -23.85 -31.80 -41.82
CA VAL A 14 -23.32 -32.02 -40.47
C VAL A 14 -22.19 -31.02 -40.15
N ALA A 15 -21.31 -30.76 -41.11
CA ALA A 15 -20.25 -29.76 -40.97
C ALA A 15 -20.81 -28.34 -40.84
N GLY A 16 -21.83 -27.98 -41.62
CA GLY A 16 -22.53 -26.70 -41.52
C GLY A 16 -23.24 -26.54 -40.17
N ALA A 17 -23.93 -27.58 -39.69
CA ALA A 17 -24.58 -27.56 -38.39
C ALA A 17 -23.58 -27.46 -37.22
N ALA A 18 -22.40 -28.08 -37.36
CA ALA A 18 -21.32 -27.94 -36.38
C ALA A 18 -20.69 -26.55 -36.40
N ALA A 19 -20.50 -25.96 -37.58
CA ALA A 19 -19.97 -24.61 -37.75
C ALA A 19 -20.91 -23.53 -37.19
N GLU A 20 -22.23 -23.63 -37.46
CA GLU A 20 -23.24 -22.72 -36.90
C GLU A 20 -23.27 -22.81 -35.38
N LYS A 21 -23.27 -24.03 -34.79
CA LYS A 21 -23.21 -24.20 -33.33
C LYS A 21 -21.92 -23.64 -32.73
N ALA A 22 -20.78 -23.80 -33.41
CA ALA A 22 -19.52 -23.23 -32.94
C ALA A 22 -19.56 -21.69 -32.95
N LYS A 23 -20.20 -21.10 -33.96
CA LYS A 23 -20.39 -19.66 -34.08
C LYS A 23 -21.33 -19.12 -33.00
N ASP A 24 -22.48 -19.75 -32.76
CA ASP A 24 -23.43 -19.36 -31.72
C ASP A 24 -22.79 -19.39 -30.31
N LEU A 25 -21.97 -20.41 -30.04
CA LEU A 25 -21.25 -20.52 -28.78
C LEU A 25 -20.16 -19.45 -28.65
N ALA A 26 -19.44 -19.13 -29.73
CA ALA A 26 -18.44 -18.07 -29.74
C ALA A 26 -19.06 -16.68 -29.56
N GLU A 27 -20.19 -16.41 -30.22
CA GLU A 27 -20.95 -15.17 -30.04
C GLU A 27 -21.47 -15.06 -28.60
N THR A 28 -22.05 -16.12 -28.06
CA THR A 28 -22.54 -16.15 -26.65
C THR A 28 -21.41 -15.94 -25.65
N ALA A 29 -20.24 -16.55 -25.87
CA ALA A 29 -19.07 -16.35 -25.03
C ALA A 29 -18.56 -14.91 -25.10
N THR A 30 -18.56 -14.31 -26.30
CA THR A 30 -18.14 -12.91 -26.51
C THR A 30 -19.09 -11.93 -25.82
N GLU A 31 -20.40 -12.13 -25.94
CA GLU A 31 -21.39 -11.28 -25.27
C GLU A 31 -21.32 -11.40 -23.74
N LYS A 32 -21.10 -12.61 -23.21
CA LYS A 32 -20.84 -12.79 -21.78
C LYS A 32 -19.55 -12.12 -21.32
N ALA A 33 -18.50 -12.15 -22.13
CA ALA A 33 -17.24 -11.47 -21.82
C ALA A 33 -17.44 -9.95 -21.78
N LYS A 34 -18.14 -9.36 -22.77
CA LYS A 34 -18.46 -7.92 -22.78
C LYS A 34 -19.30 -7.52 -21.57
N ALA A 35 -20.36 -8.27 -21.28
CA ALA A 35 -21.20 -7.99 -20.11
C ALA A 35 -20.42 -8.06 -18.79
N ALA A 36 -19.49 -9.02 -18.67
CA ALA A 36 -18.61 -9.12 -17.51
C ALA A 36 -17.62 -7.94 -17.42
N THR A 37 -17.06 -7.49 -18.54
CA THR A 37 -16.17 -6.31 -18.57
C THR A 37 -16.91 -5.02 -18.24
N ASP A 38 -18.13 -4.85 -18.76
CA ASP A 38 -18.96 -3.67 -18.47
C ASP A 38 -19.37 -3.65 -17.00
N ALA A 39 -19.76 -4.80 -16.44
CA ALA A 39 -20.03 -4.94 -15.01
C ALA A 39 -18.79 -4.64 -14.15
N ALA A 40 -17.60 -5.10 -14.55
CA ALA A 40 -16.37 -4.78 -13.84
C ALA A 40 -16.06 -3.28 -13.90
N LYS A 41 -16.26 -2.63 -15.03
CA LYS A 41 -16.09 -1.18 -15.18
C LYS A 41 -17.06 -0.39 -14.29
N MET A 42 -18.34 -0.75 -14.31
CA MET A 42 -19.34 -0.14 -13.43
C MET A 42 -19.00 -0.33 -11.95
N ASN A 43 -18.57 -1.53 -11.54
CA ASN A 43 -18.15 -1.77 -10.16
C ASN A 43 -16.93 -0.93 -9.76
N MET A 44 -15.97 -0.73 -10.67
CA MET A 44 -14.82 0.14 -10.40
C MET A 44 -15.24 1.61 -10.23
N GLU A 45 -16.17 2.09 -11.05
CA GLU A 45 -16.74 3.44 -10.93
C GLU A 45 -17.49 3.60 -9.60
N ILE A 46 -18.29 2.60 -9.18
CA ILE A 46 -18.95 2.59 -7.87
C ILE A 46 -17.92 2.66 -6.73
N LEU A 47 -16.83 1.89 -6.82
CA LEU A 47 -15.78 1.90 -5.80
C LEU A 47 -14.98 3.21 -5.78
N SER A 48 -14.80 3.90 -6.91
CA SER A 48 -14.23 5.25 -6.90
C SER A 48 -15.17 6.24 -6.20
N GLU A 49 -16.46 6.23 -6.53
CA GLU A 49 -17.45 7.12 -5.91
C GLU A 49 -17.58 6.87 -4.41
N GLN A 50 -17.60 5.61 -3.96
CA GLN A 50 -17.59 5.27 -2.53
C GLN A 50 -16.37 5.84 -1.81
N ARG A 51 -15.17 5.73 -2.42
CA ARG A 51 -13.95 6.33 -1.85
C ARG A 51 -14.00 7.84 -1.81
N GLU A 52 -14.61 8.49 -2.80
CA GLU A 52 -14.80 9.94 -2.79
C GLU A 52 -15.78 10.38 -1.72
N ILE A 53 -16.88 9.68 -1.56
CA ILE A 53 -17.85 9.88 -0.47
C ILE A 53 -17.17 9.77 0.89
N GLU A 54 -16.36 8.73 1.12
CA GLU A 54 -15.61 8.55 2.37
C GLU A 54 -14.64 9.71 2.64
N LYS A 55 -13.90 10.15 1.61
CA LYS A 55 -13.02 11.33 1.73
C LYS A 55 -13.79 12.59 2.06
N ASN A 56 -14.92 12.82 1.40
CA ASN A 56 -15.77 13.98 1.65
C ASN A 56 -16.34 13.95 3.06
N TYR A 57 -16.85 12.82 3.53
CA TYR A 57 -17.33 12.68 4.91
C TYR A 57 -16.22 12.90 5.93
N ARG A 58 -15.01 12.40 5.67
CA ARG A 58 -13.85 12.66 6.53
C ARG A 58 -13.50 14.14 6.56
N ALA A 59 -13.45 14.81 5.42
CA ALA A 59 -13.16 16.24 5.34
C ALA A 59 -14.22 17.07 6.08
N ILE A 60 -15.50 16.70 5.94
CA ILE A 60 -16.60 17.33 6.69
C ILE A 60 -16.43 17.10 8.19
N GLY A 61 -16.11 15.88 8.62
CA GLY A 61 -15.90 15.56 10.03
C GLY A 61 -14.69 16.28 10.64
N GLU A 62 -13.59 16.38 9.88
CA GLU A 62 -12.40 17.14 10.28
C GLU A 62 -12.70 18.63 10.40
N TRP A 63 -13.41 19.21 9.42
CA TRP A 63 -13.89 20.59 9.50
C TRP A 63 -14.83 20.79 10.69
N PHE A 64 -15.75 19.85 10.92
CA PHE A 64 -16.71 19.92 12.03
C PHE A 64 -16.00 19.91 13.40
N VAL A 65 -15.01 19.04 13.60
CA VAL A 65 -14.27 19.02 14.87
C VAL A 65 -13.38 20.26 15.07
N SER A 66 -12.95 20.91 13.98
CA SER A 66 -11.97 22.01 14.04
C SER A 66 -12.62 23.40 14.04
N GLU A 67 -13.66 23.60 13.25
CA GLU A 67 -14.24 24.92 12.95
C GLU A 67 -15.70 25.08 13.43
N PHE A 68 -16.36 24.01 13.89
CA PHE A 68 -17.75 24.11 14.34
C PHE A 68 -17.84 24.84 15.68
N GLN A 69 -18.44 26.03 15.67
CA GLN A 69 -18.61 26.90 16.85
C GLN A 69 -20.01 26.81 17.48
N GLY A 70 -20.87 25.90 17.03
CA GLY A 70 -22.23 25.72 17.54
C GLY A 70 -22.32 24.75 18.73
N GLU A 71 -23.49 24.69 19.36
CA GLU A 71 -23.79 23.62 20.31
C GLU A 71 -23.81 22.27 19.58
N LEU A 72 -22.92 21.37 19.99
CA LEU A 72 -22.87 20.01 19.50
C LEU A 72 -24.16 19.28 19.85
N PRO A 73 -24.79 18.53 18.93
CA PRO A 73 -25.88 17.64 19.27
C PRO A 73 -25.41 16.53 20.22
N ASP A 74 -26.23 16.12 21.19
CA ASP A 74 -25.87 15.07 22.18
C ASP A 74 -25.38 13.77 21.50
N ALA A 75 -25.95 13.42 20.34
CA ALA A 75 -25.55 12.24 19.57
C ALA A 75 -24.08 12.27 19.06
N VAL A 76 -23.49 13.46 18.95
CA VAL A 76 -22.16 13.67 18.35
C VAL A 76 -21.15 14.19 19.37
N LYS A 77 -21.60 14.71 20.52
CA LYS A 77 -20.75 15.19 21.62
C LYS A 77 -19.70 14.16 22.05
N ASP A 78 -20.13 12.93 22.32
CA ASP A 78 -19.23 11.87 22.80
C ASP A 78 -18.19 11.48 21.75
N VAL A 79 -18.58 11.46 20.48
CA VAL A 79 -17.68 11.13 19.36
C VAL A 79 -16.64 12.24 19.18
N VAL A 80 -17.04 13.51 19.23
CA VAL A 80 -16.12 14.65 19.13
C VAL A 80 -15.15 14.70 20.31
N ALA A 81 -15.64 14.45 21.53
CA ALA A 81 -14.79 14.36 22.72
C ALA A 81 -13.76 13.24 22.60
N ALA A 82 -14.15 12.05 22.13
CA ALA A 82 -13.25 10.92 21.89
C ALA A 82 -12.19 11.23 20.80
N VAL A 83 -12.58 11.94 19.73
CA VAL A 83 -11.65 12.40 18.69
C VAL A 83 -10.63 13.38 19.27
N ASN A 84 -11.06 14.36 20.07
CA ASN A 84 -10.15 15.33 20.68
C ASN A 84 -9.20 14.68 21.70
N ALA A 85 -9.71 13.78 22.55
CA ALA A 85 -8.87 12.99 23.45
C ALA A 85 -7.84 12.13 22.69
N SER A 86 -8.22 11.60 21.52
CA SER A 86 -7.29 10.85 20.66
C SER A 86 -6.22 11.76 20.03
N LYS A 87 -6.59 12.97 19.57
CA LYS A 87 -5.63 13.97 19.06
C LYS A 87 -4.61 14.37 20.13
N GLU A 88 -5.04 14.59 21.37
CA GLU A 88 -4.14 14.89 22.49
C GLU A 88 -3.19 13.72 22.79
N LYS A 89 -3.72 12.49 22.79
CA LYS A 89 -2.90 11.29 22.99
C LYS A 89 -1.85 11.11 21.89
N ILE A 90 -2.19 11.40 20.64
CA ILE A 90 -1.24 11.37 19.52
C ILE A 90 -0.16 12.43 19.74
N ALA A 91 -0.52 13.67 20.08
CA ALA A 91 0.45 14.73 20.36
C ALA A 91 1.41 14.36 21.51
N GLN A 92 0.91 13.70 22.55
CA GLN A 92 1.76 13.19 23.65
C GLN A 92 2.71 12.10 23.19
N LEU A 93 2.24 11.14 22.39
CA LEU A 93 3.07 10.06 21.84
C LEU A 93 4.13 10.59 20.87
N GLU A 94 3.78 11.55 20.01
CA GLU A 94 4.73 12.21 19.11
C GLU A 94 5.77 13.02 19.88
N ALA A 95 5.36 13.74 20.93
CA ALA A 95 6.29 14.46 21.80
C ALA A 95 7.21 13.51 22.60
N ALA A 96 6.70 12.35 23.02
CA ALA A 96 7.50 11.32 23.67
C ALA A 96 8.51 10.69 22.69
N LYS A 97 8.07 10.34 21.48
CA LYS A 97 8.95 9.83 20.42
C LYS A 97 10.07 10.82 20.09
N ARG A 98 9.74 12.11 19.99
CA ARG A 98 10.73 13.17 19.73
C ARG A 98 11.72 13.33 20.88
N LYS A 99 11.30 13.12 22.13
CA LYS A 99 12.18 13.16 23.31
C LYS A 99 13.08 11.95 23.43
N GLU A 100 12.64 10.78 22.97
CA GLU A 100 13.49 9.60 22.82
C GLU A 100 14.50 9.79 21.68
N GLU A 101 14.05 10.29 20.52
CA GLU A 101 14.95 10.57 19.38
C GLU A 101 16.01 11.64 19.71
N THR A 102 15.68 12.68 20.50
CA THR A 102 16.67 13.67 20.96
C THR A 102 17.53 13.19 22.14
N GLN A 103 17.15 12.13 22.85
CA GLN A 103 18.01 11.50 23.87
C GLN A 103 19.04 10.55 23.26
N ASP A 104 18.83 10.08 22.02
CA ASP A 104 19.85 9.40 21.21
C ASP A 104 20.79 10.40 20.49
N GLU A 105 20.47 11.70 20.47
CA GLU A 105 21.31 12.78 19.93
C GLU A 105 21.59 13.89 20.98
N GLU A 106 22.31 13.57 22.05
CA GLU A 106 23.20 14.53 22.72
C GLU A 106 24.38 13.80 23.40
N PRO A 107 25.52 14.47 23.52
CA PRO A 107 26.77 14.19 22.82
C PRO A 107 27.49 12.95 23.34
N GLN A 108 28.15 12.19 22.45
CA GLN A 108 29.24 11.30 22.85
C GLN A 108 30.30 12.14 23.58
N GLU A 109 30.22 12.16 24.90
CA GLU A 109 31.32 12.58 25.76
C GLU A 109 32.57 11.78 25.38
N GLU A 110 33.66 12.51 25.23
CA GLU A 110 34.96 12.06 24.82
C GLU A 110 35.41 10.79 25.58
N SER A 111 35.54 9.66 24.88
CA SER A 111 36.57 8.68 25.23
C SER A 111 37.87 9.09 24.52
N GLY A 112 38.50 10.14 25.05
CA GLY A 112 39.81 10.60 24.59
C GLY A 112 40.91 9.61 24.97
N ASP A 113 41.09 8.54 24.20
CA ASP A 113 42.29 7.68 24.26
C ASP A 113 42.57 6.96 22.92
N ALA A 114 42.15 7.57 21.80
CA ALA A 114 42.42 7.03 20.47
C ALA A 114 43.90 7.21 20.11
N LYS A 115 44.69 6.13 20.20
CA LYS A 115 46.14 6.17 19.98
C LYS A 115 46.47 5.96 18.50
N THR A 116 47.22 6.89 17.93
CA THR A 116 47.68 6.82 16.54
C THR A 116 48.89 5.91 16.42
N CYS A 117 48.84 4.93 15.52
CA CYS A 117 49.96 4.01 15.32
C CYS A 117 51.15 4.75 14.70
N SER A 118 52.30 4.74 15.38
CA SER A 118 53.53 5.38 14.90
C SER A 118 54.12 4.73 13.64
N VAL A 119 53.70 3.50 13.29
CA VAL A 119 54.22 2.75 12.14
C VAL A 119 53.36 2.98 10.89
N CYS A 120 52.04 3.00 11.02
CA CYS A 120 51.14 3.06 9.87
C CYS A 120 50.06 4.16 9.95
N GLY A 121 50.08 4.99 11.00
CA GLY A 121 49.16 6.11 11.18
C GLY A 121 47.72 5.73 11.53
N THR A 122 47.40 4.44 11.63
CA THR A 122 46.04 3.99 11.96
C THR A 122 45.70 4.32 13.42
N VAL A 123 44.59 5.00 13.63
CA VAL A 123 44.04 5.32 14.95
C VAL A 123 43.22 4.12 15.42
N SER A 124 43.54 3.57 16.60
CA SER A 124 42.83 2.42 17.16
C SER A 124 42.96 2.40 18.68
N ASP A 125 41.91 1.93 19.36
CA ASP A 125 41.83 1.89 20.83
C ASP A 125 42.42 0.58 21.42
N SER A 126 43.08 -0.23 20.58
CA SER A 126 43.64 -1.53 20.93
C SER A 126 45.13 -1.45 21.28
N ASN A 127 45.57 -2.27 22.24
CA ASN A 127 46.99 -2.40 22.63
C ASN A 127 47.93 -2.82 21.48
N PHE A 128 47.39 -3.28 20.35
CA PHE A 128 48.10 -3.60 19.13
C PHE A 128 47.39 -2.99 17.94
N CYS A 129 48.15 -2.45 16.98
CA CYS A 129 47.57 -1.86 15.78
C CYS A 129 46.92 -2.94 14.90
N PRO A 130 45.64 -2.79 14.50
CA PRO A 130 44.95 -3.80 13.69
C PRO A 130 45.49 -3.89 12.25
N HIS A 131 46.17 -2.86 11.77
CA HIS A 131 46.68 -2.80 10.40
C HIS A 131 48.11 -3.36 10.28
N CYS A 132 48.98 -3.13 11.27
CA CYS A 132 50.39 -3.53 11.20
C CYS A 132 50.89 -4.37 12.37
N GLY A 133 50.03 -4.70 13.35
CA GLY A 133 50.38 -5.55 14.50
C GLY A 133 51.40 -4.94 15.47
N ALA A 134 51.76 -3.67 15.32
CA ALA A 134 52.72 -3.02 16.20
C ALA A 134 52.12 -2.82 17.60
N PRO A 135 52.87 -3.07 18.68
CA PRO A 135 52.41 -2.81 20.04
C PRO A 135 52.23 -1.31 20.25
N MET A 136 50.99 -0.92 20.53
CA MET A 136 50.59 0.44 20.87
C MET A 136 50.79 0.57 22.39
N GLY A 137 52.04 0.78 22.80
CA GLY A 137 52.45 0.77 24.21
C GLY A 137 52.00 2.01 24.98
N LYS A 138 51.25 1.77 26.07
CA LYS A 138 50.69 2.68 27.10
C LYS A 138 50.43 4.13 26.68
#